data_AF-A0A0E3BBB8-F1
#
_entry.id   AF-A0A0E3BBB8-F1
#
_cell.length_a   1.000
_cell.length_b   1.000
_cell.length_c   1.000
_cell.angle_alpha   90.00
_cell.angle_beta   90.00
_cell.angle_gamma   90.00
#
_symmetry.space_group_name_H-M   'P 1'
#
loop_
_entity.id
_entity.type
_entity.pdbx_description
1 polymer ?
#
loop_
_entity_poly.entity_id
_entity_poly.type
_entity_poly.pdbx_seq_one_letter_code
_entity_poly.pdbx_strand_id
1 'polypeptide(L)'
;MAVQAAIHAWYEQDIQTQDFKLMANTFRLDDDRFMALKNSIVALDVLKYRPGSKNVPTLVDGHYFENPLVDPAWVLSIYRNVKTKGNDVEITVVHDRLPFQHVDGESVEQWLKTMKRELQHLEPGRRGGTLPNGTIRVGLKYENAQTFLSALCTQLRYTIRSPISDPVTTLALKMMQTVKSTCQQSGASSTVVAKIKEWRFQSDQHFINEVSALLHAAGARCALTGVQLDFTGGNAEFSPSLDRKDSSGHYEPGNLQIVARFANRWKSDMSDPQFLSLLEAVRRV
;
A
#
# COMPACT_ATOMS: atom_id res chain seq x y z
N MET A 1 -26.03 -26.68 -9.87
CA MET A 1 -27.25 -25.85 -10.06
C MET A 1 -28.07 -25.66 -8.78
N ALA A 2 -28.20 -26.65 -7.87
CA ALA A 2 -28.99 -26.50 -6.63
C ALA A 2 -28.40 -25.52 -5.58
N VAL A 3 -27.08 -25.40 -5.49
CA VAL A 3 -26.42 -24.50 -4.50
C VAL A 3 -26.61 -23.02 -4.84
N GLN A 4 -26.64 -22.68 -6.13
CA GLN A 4 -26.80 -21.30 -6.59
C GLN A 4 -28.24 -20.80 -6.45
N ALA A 5 -29.22 -21.71 -6.61
CA ALA A 5 -30.63 -21.45 -6.33
C ALA A 5 -30.90 -21.29 -4.82
N ALA A 6 -30.22 -22.06 -3.95
CA ALA A 6 -30.32 -21.91 -2.50
C ALA A 6 -29.70 -20.59 -2.00
N ILE A 7 -28.60 -20.15 -2.62
CA ILE A 7 -27.98 -18.85 -2.33
C ILE A 7 -28.88 -17.69 -2.79
N HIS A 8 -29.52 -17.80 -3.95
CA HIS A 8 -30.45 -16.77 -4.45
C HIS A 8 -31.74 -16.72 -3.62
N ALA A 9 -32.28 -17.87 -3.21
CA ALA A 9 -33.46 -17.96 -2.35
C ALA A 9 -33.20 -17.41 -0.93
N TRP A 10 -32.00 -17.62 -0.38
CA TRP A 10 -31.57 -16.98 0.87
C TRP A 10 -31.38 -15.47 0.71
N TYR A 11 -30.87 -15.01 -0.45
CA TYR A 11 -30.71 -13.60 -0.79
C TYR A 11 -32.06 -12.87 -0.97
N GLU A 12 -33.07 -13.53 -1.53
CA GLU A 12 -34.40 -12.94 -1.76
C GLU A 12 -35.29 -12.96 -0.50
N GLN A 13 -35.14 -13.94 0.40
CA GLN A 13 -35.87 -13.96 1.68
C GLN A 13 -35.41 -12.85 2.65
N ASP A 14 -34.13 -12.47 2.65
CA ASP A 14 -33.61 -11.43 3.55
C ASP A 14 -33.91 -10.00 3.06
N ILE A 15 -34.21 -9.82 1.76
CA ILE A 15 -34.47 -8.49 1.16
C ILE A 15 -35.97 -8.14 1.12
N GLN A 16 -36.87 -9.11 1.28
CA GLN A 16 -38.32 -8.87 1.17
C GLN A 16 -39.07 -8.52 2.47
N THR A 17 -38.38 -8.28 3.59
CA THR A 17 -39.05 -7.64 4.73
C THR A 17 -38.97 -6.12 4.58
N GLN A 18 -40.09 -5.50 4.21
CA GLN A 18 -40.30 -4.03 4.28
C GLN A 18 -39.97 -3.44 5.68
N ASP A 19 -39.81 -4.29 6.70
CA ASP A 19 -39.32 -3.95 8.03
C ASP A 19 -37.86 -3.48 8.11
N PHE A 20 -36.94 -3.90 7.22
CA PHE A 20 -35.53 -3.47 7.33
C PHE A 20 -35.33 -1.99 6.98
N LYS A 21 -36.13 -1.45 6.06
CA LYS A 21 -36.10 -0.01 5.72
C LYS A 21 -36.80 0.85 6.78
N LEU A 22 -37.82 0.34 7.47
CA LEU A 22 -38.50 1.07 8.54
C LEU A 22 -37.71 1.02 9.87
N MET A 23 -37.09 -0.11 10.21
CA MET A 23 -36.25 -0.27 11.42
C MET A 23 -34.89 0.42 11.30
N ALA A 24 -34.38 0.67 10.09
CA ALA A 24 -33.13 1.41 9.87
C ALA A 24 -33.22 2.90 10.26
N ASN A 25 -34.42 3.48 10.38
CA ASN A 25 -34.58 4.92 10.68
C ASN A 25 -34.68 5.24 12.17
N THR A 26 -34.90 4.27 13.06
CA THR A 26 -35.17 4.53 14.48
C THR A 26 -33.96 4.39 15.41
N PHE A 27 -32.85 3.81 14.95
CA PHE A 27 -31.66 3.56 15.80
C PHE A 27 -30.37 4.22 15.27
N ARG A 28 -30.50 5.23 14.41
CA ARG A 28 -29.44 5.49 13.43
C ARG A 28 -28.33 6.45 13.79
N LEU A 29 -28.19 7.00 15.00
CA LEU A 29 -27.43 8.25 15.24
C LEU A 29 -27.92 9.38 14.30
N ASP A 30 -28.10 10.61 14.73
CA ASP A 30 -28.47 11.68 13.80
C ASP A 30 -27.27 12.18 12.97
N ASP A 31 -27.56 12.87 11.85
CA ASP A 31 -26.55 13.36 10.90
C ASP A 31 -25.59 14.34 11.58
N ASP A 32 -26.11 15.20 12.45
CA ASP A 32 -25.34 16.23 13.14
C ASP A 32 -24.31 15.61 14.07
N ARG A 33 -24.72 14.63 14.88
CA ARG A 33 -23.81 13.87 15.75
C ARG A 33 -22.78 13.10 14.93
N PHE A 34 -23.16 12.44 13.85
CA PHE A 34 -22.22 11.70 13.02
C PHE A 34 -21.18 12.63 12.36
N MET A 35 -21.64 13.77 11.84
CA MET A 35 -20.78 14.80 11.27
C MET A 35 -19.87 15.44 12.32
N ALA A 36 -20.31 15.58 13.56
CA ALA A 36 -19.47 16.06 14.66
C ALA A 36 -18.25 15.13 14.89
N LEU A 37 -18.44 13.81 14.83
CA LEU A 37 -17.34 12.85 14.93
C LEU A 37 -16.34 13.03 13.79
N LYS A 38 -16.82 13.15 12.54
CA LYS A 38 -15.98 13.42 11.37
C LYS A 38 -15.21 14.74 11.52
N ASN A 39 -15.90 15.81 11.87
CA ASN A 39 -15.35 17.15 11.97
C ASN A 39 -14.27 17.25 13.06
N SER A 40 -14.37 16.44 14.12
CA SER A 40 -13.35 16.39 15.17
C SER A 40 -11.95 15.98 14.65
N ILE A 41 -11.90 15.14 13.61
CA ILE A 41 -10.67 14.67 12.98
C ILE A 41 -10.24 15.62 11.86
N VAL A 42 -11.19 16.05 11.01
CA VAL A 42 -10.91 16.99 9.90
C VAL A 42 -10.28 18.29 10.42
N ALA A 43 -10.73 18.79 11.58
CA ALA A 43 -10.21 20.01 12.19
C ALA A 43 -8.73 19.96 12.58
N LEU A 44 -8.09 18.79 12.58
CA LEU A 44 -6.67 18.65 12.90
C LEU A 44 -5.74 18.84 11.71
N ASP A 45 -6.25 18.68 10.48
CA ASP A 45 -5.48 18.72 9.23
C ASP A 45 -4.25 17.79 9.18
N VAL A 46 -4.24 16.73 10.00
CA VAL A 46 -3.16 15.71 10.01
C VAL A 46 -3.44 14.57 9.06
N LEU A 47 -4.72 14.19 8.97
CA LEU A 47 -5.18 13.07 8.14
C LEU A 47 -6.01 13.62 6.99
N LYS A 48 -5.74 13.12 5.79
CA LYS A 48 -6.47 13.48 4.60
C LYS A 48 -7.83 12.79 4.59
N TYR A 49 -8.90 13.57 4.63
CA TYR A 49 -10.25 13.05 4.52
C TYR A 49 -10.54 12.51 3.11
N ARG A 50 -11.19 11.34 3.05
CA ARG A 50 -11.77 10.77 1.83
C ARG A 50 -13.24 10.43 2.07
N PRO A 51 -14.15 10.91 1.22
CA PRO A 51 -15.53 10.47 1.29
C PRO A 51 -15.59 8.97 0.94
N GLY A 52 -16.37 8.22 1.71
CA GLY A 52 -16.58 6.80 1.44
C GLY A 52 -17.25 6.54 0.10
N SER A 53 -16.86 5.46 -0.57
CA SER A 53 -17.53 4.98 -1.78
C SER A 53 -18.96 4.56 -1.45
N LYS A 54 -19.95 5.25 -2.04
CA LYS A 54 -21.37 4.89 -1.99
C LYS A 54 -21.69 3.53 -2.66
N ASN A 55 -20.70 2.85 -3.24
CA ASN A 55 -20.90 1.69 -4.12
C ASN A 55 -20.82 0.33 -3.40
N VAL A 56 -20.67 0.30 -2.07
CA VAL A 56 -20.77 -0.96 -1.31
C VAL A 56 -22.12 -1.00 -0.59
N PRO A 57 -23.09 -1.81 -1.07
CA PRO A 57 -24.46 -1.82 -0.55
C PRO A 57 -24.58 -2.23 0.93
N THR A 58 -23.51 -2.77 1.53
CA THR A 58 -23.44 -3.12 2.95
C THR A 58 -22.76 -2.06 3.83
N LEU A 59 -22.17 -1.01 3.23
CA LEU A 59 -21.50 0.09 3.91
C LEU A 59 -22.29 1.37 3.68
N VAL A 60 -23.29 1.59 4.53
CA VAL A 60 -24.04 2.83 4.50
C VAL A 60 -23.27 3.85 5.34
N ASP A 61 -22.78 4.91 4.70
CA ASP A 61 -22.34 6.15 5.38
C ASP A 61 -21.07 6.03 6.26
N GLY A 62 -19.90 5.96 5.60
CA GLY A 62 -18.58 5.90 6.25
C GLY A 62 -17.66 7.05 5.87
N HIS A 63 -16.91 7.56 6.86
CA HIS A 63 -15.86 8.56 6.69
C HIS A 63 -14.48 7.90 6.76
N TYR A 64 -13.60 8.22 5.82
CA TYR A 64 -12.28 7.62 5.70
C TYR A 64 -11.21 8.68 5.83
N PHE A 65 -10.08 8.27 6.39
CA PHE A 65 -8.94 9.12 6.64
C PHE A 65 -7.67 8.40 6.20
N GLU A 66 -6.83 9.13 5.46
CA GLU A 66 -5.54 8.69 4.97
C GLU A 66 -4.42 9.42 5.72
N ASN A 67 -3.35 8.71 6.07
CA ASN A 67 -2.10 9.33 6.47
C ASN A 67 -1.29 9.65 5.20
N PRO A 68 -1.07 10.94 4.85
CA PRO A 68 -0.35 11.31 3.63
C PRO A 68 1.15 10.98 3.68
N LEU A 69 1.69 10.62 4.84
CA LEU A 69 3.12 10.35 5.03
C LEU A 69 3.50 8.88 4.83
N VAL A 70 2.52 7.96 4.76
CA VAL A 70 2.74 6.52 4.74
C VAL A 70 1.94 5.89 3.59
N ASP A 71 2.56 4.98 2.84
CA ASP A 71 1.90 4.14 1.83
C ASP A 71 1.95 2.68 2.31
N PRO A 72 0.84 1.93 2.38
CA PRO A 72 -0.57 2.29 2.09
C PRO A 72 -1.16 3.36 3.03
N ALA A 73 -1.92 4.30 2.44
CA ALA A 73 -2.34 5.54 3.10
C ALA A 73 -3.56 5.44 4.02
N TRP A 74 -4.51 4.52 3.82
CA TRP A 74 -5.71 4.44 4.69
C TRP A 74 -5.33 4.09 6.14
N VAL A 75 -5.77 4.89 7.12
CA VAL A 75 -5.42 4.73 8.54
C VAL A 75 -6.62 4.65 9.46
N LEU A 76 -7.69 5.41 9.20
CA LEU A 76 -8.83 5.53 10.09
C LEU A 76 -10.12 5.52 9.27
N SER A 77 -11.15 4.90 9.83
CA SER A 77 -12.51 5.06 9.32
C SER A 77 -13.55 5.04 10.44
N ILE A 78 -14.61 5.80 10.23
CA ILE A 78 -15.76 5.95 11.13
C ILE A 78 -16.99 5.56 10.32
N TYR A 79 -17.70 4.53 10.77
CA TYR A 79 -18.91 4.07 10.10
C TYR A 79 -20.12 4.31 10.99
N ARG A 80 -21.12 4.96 10.40
CA ARG A 80 -22.50 4.84 10.87
C ARG A 80 -23.03 3.50 10.37
N ASN A 81 -24.08 2.99 10.99
CA ASN A 81 -24.73 1.74 10.56
C ASN A 81 -23.88 0.49 10.80
N VAL A 82 -23.92 0.06 12.04
CA VAL A 82 -23.32 -1.19 12.51
C VAL A 82 -24.19 -2.37 12.09
N LYS A 83 -23.59 -3.44 11.57
CA LYS A 83 -24.30 -4.73 11.45
C LYS A 83 -24.74 -5.25 12.84
N THR A 84 -24.05 -4.80 13.89
CA THR A 84 -24.32 -5.17 15.28
C THR A 84 -25.32 -4.21 15.93
N LYS A 85 -26.59 -4.60 15.99
CA LYS A 85 -27.63 -3.84 16.70
C LYS A 85 -27.16 -3.51 18.12
N GLY A 86 -27.11 -2.22 18.46
CA GLY A 86 -26.67 -1.74 19.78
C GLY A 86 -25.46 -0.82 19.72
N ASN A 87 -24.57 -0.94 18.74
CA ASN A 87 -23.54 0.10 18.52
C ASN A 87 -24.16 1.30 17.78
N ASP A 88 -23.68 2.51 18.06
CA ASP A 88 -24.08 3.70 17.30
C ASP A 88 -23.11 3.91 16.12
N VAL A 89 -21.82 3.61 16.34
CA VAL A 89 -20.75 3.69 15.34
C VAL A 89 -19.74 2.55 15.45
N GLU A 90 -19.05 2.28 14.35
CA GLU A 90 -17.83 1.46 14.32
C GLU A 90 -16.63 2.31 13.92
N ILE A 91 -15.59 2.33 14.76
CA ILE A 91 -14.31 2.96 14.45
C ILE A 91 -13.29 1.87 14.11
N THR A 92 -12.54 2.07 13.03
CA THR A 92 -11.46 1.18 12.62
C THR A 92 -10.18 1.99 12.45
N VAL A 93 -9.10 1.53 13.07
CA VAL A 93 -7.77 2.17 13.06
C VAL A 93 -6.72 1.14 12.67
N VAL A 94 -5.79 1.51 11.78
CA VAL A 94 -4.59 0.71 11.50
C VAL A 94 -3.42 1.32 12.27
N HIS A 95 -3.01 0.69 13.37
CA HIS A 95 -2.09 1.32 14.33
C HIS A 95 -0.74 1.69 13.72
N ASP A 96 -0.19 0.83 12.85
CA ASP A 96 1.11 1.04 12.20
C ASP A 96 1.13 2.20 11.20
N ARG A 97 -0.04 2.73 10.85
CA ARG A 97 -0.19 3.84 9.91
C ARG A 97 -0.50 5.16 10.61
N LEU A 98 -0.60 5.19 11.94
CA LEU A 98 -0.71 6.45 12.68
C LEU A 98 0.61 7.22 12.64
N PRO A 99 0.58 8.56 12.66
CA PRO A 99 1.78 9.39 12.57
C PRO A 99 2.61 9.39 13.88
N PHE A 100 2.21 8.62 14.88
CA PHE A 100 2.91 8.44 16.16
C PHE A 100 3.03 6.96 16.49
N GLN A 101 3.95 6.62 17.39
CA GLN A 101 4.34 5.23 17.68
C GLN A 101 4.18 4.85 19.15
N HIS A 102 4.11 5.84 20.05
CA HIS A 102 3.92 5.63 21.48
C HIS A 102 2.97 6.67 22.07
N VAL A 103 2.32 6.30 23.17
CA VAL A 103 1.49 7.17 24.01
C VAL A 103 1.91 6.86 25.45
N ASP A 104 2.35 7.86 26.22
CA ASP A 104 2.72 7.69 27.63
C ASP A 104 3.67 6.50 27.94
N GLY A 105 4.57 6.18 27.00
CA GLY A 105 5.55 5.10 27.12
C GLY A 105 5.07 3.71 26.67
N GLU A 106 3.80 3.54 26.32
CA GLU A 106 3.26 2.31 25.73
C GLU A 106 3.15 2.39 24.20
N SER A 107 3.11 1.25 23.51
CA SER A 107 2.95 1.23 22.05
C SER A 107 1.55 1.66 21.65
N VAL A 108 1.39 2.23 20.45
CA VAL A 108 0.06 2.62 19.94
C VAL A 108 -0.90 1.43 19.86
N GLU A 109 -0.40 0.23 19.54
CA GLU A 109 -1.22 -0.99 19.55
C GLU A 109 -1.77 -1.30 20.96
N GLN A 110 -0.92 -1.24 21.98
CA GLN A 110 -1.32 -1.48 23.37
C GLN A 110 -2.32 -0.43 23.86
N TRP A 111 -2.03 0.84 23.59
CA TRP A 111 -2.92 1.95 23.91
C TRP A 111 -4.30 1.79 23.25
N LEU A 112 -4.35 1.50 21.94
CA LEU A 112 -5.62 1.27 21.24
C LEU A 112 -6.36 0.01 21.73
N LYS A 113 -5.64 -1.05 22.13
CA LYS A 113 -6.23 -2.23 22.77
C LYS A 113 -6.84 -1.90 24.13
N THR A 114 -6.19 -1.04 24.91
CA THR A 114 -6.73 -0.50 26.17
C THR A 114 -8.00 0.31 25.92
N MET A 115 -7.97 1.25 24.97
CA MET A 115 -9.16 2.01 24.57
C MET A 115 -10.29 1.10 24.10
N LYS A 116 -10.00 0.07 23.31
CA LYS A 116 -10.99 -0.94 22.89
C LYS A 116 -11.61 -1.61 24.11
N ARG A 117 -10.80 -2.10 25.05
CA ARG A 117 -11.28 -2.79 26.26
C ARG A 117 -12.20 -1.90 27.11
N GLU A 118 -11.88 -0.62 27.22
CA GLU A 118 -12.58 0.32 28.11
C GLU A 118 -13.84 0.93 27.48
N LEU A 119 -13.80 1.23 26.18
CA LEU A 119 -14.84 2.02 25.52
C LEU A 119 -15.79 1.16 24.68
N GLN A 120 -15.41 -0.06 24.33
CA GLN A 120 -16.25 -0.92 23.49
C GLN A 120 -17.59 -1.22 24.15
N HIS A 121 -18.66 -1.06 23.37
CA HIS A 121 -20.00 -1.47 23.78
C HIS A 121 -20.29 -2.92 23.37
N LEU A 122 -20.24 -3.20 22.06
CA LEU A 122 -20.40 -4.55 21.50
C LEU A 122 -19.34 -4.79 20.42
N GLU A 123 -19.03 -6.06 20.15
CA GLU A 123 -18.10 -6.41 19.07
C GLU A 123 -18.56 -5.83 17.71
N PRO A 124 -17.63 -5.28 16.92
CA PRO A 124 -17.93 -4.73 15.61
C PRO A 124 -18.37 -5.84 14.66
N GLY A 125 -19.28 -5.52 13.74
CA GLY A 125 -19.82 -6.50 12.80
C GLY A 125 -18.73 -7.12 11.92
N ARG A 126 -18.84 -8.42 11.60
CA ARG A 126 -17.93 -9.06 10.63
C ARG A 126 -18.12 -8.44 9.24
N ARG A 127 -17.01 -7.99 8.66
CA ARG A 127 -16.95 -7.46 7.28
C ARG A 127 -16.14 -8.44 6.43
N GLY A 128 -16.57 -8.65 5.19
CA GLY A 128 -15.78 -9.41 4.22
C GLY A 128 -14.56 -8.59 3.78
N GLY A 129 -13.46 -9.27 3.49
CA GLY A 129 -12.20 -8.66 3.04
C GLY A 129 -11.06 -8.85 4.04
N THR A 130 -9.84 -8.97 3.50
CA THR A 130 -8.62 -9.03 4.30
C THR A 130 -8.30 -7.64 4.84
N LEU A 131 -8.33 -7.49 6.16
CA LEU A 131 -7.88 -6.27 6.80
C LEU A 131 -6.34 -6.25 6.86
N PRO A 132 -5.69 -5.08 6.77
CA PRO A 132 -4.27 -4.98 7.05
C PRO A 132 -3.93 -5.54 8.43
N ASN A 133 -2.72 -6.08 8.57
CA ASN A 133 -2.16 -6.40 9.89
C ASN A 133 -2.17 -5.14 10.77
N GLY A 134 -2.43 -5.33 12.07
CA GLY A 134 -2.51 -4.22 13.02
C GLY A 134 -3.79 -3.39 12.95
N THR A 135 -4.86 -3.93 12.35
CA THR A 135 -6.17 -3.27 12.36
C THR A 135 -6.90 -3.53 13.68
N ILE A 136 -7.29 -2.45 14.37
CA ILE A 136 -8.16 -2.47 15.55
C ILE A 136 -9.53 -1.93 15.16
N ARG A 137 -10.57 -2.69 15.50
CA ARG A 137 -11.98 -2.32 15.27
C ARG A 137 -12.71 -2.26 16.59
N VAL A 138 -13.51 -1.22 16.78
CA VAL A 138 -14.24 -0.97 18.02
C VAL A 138 -15.67 -0.57 17.69
N GLY A 139 -16.63 -1.27 18.29
CA GLY A 139 -18.05 -0.91 18.24
C GLY A 139 -18.43 -0.07 19.45
N LEU A 140 -18.99 1.12 19.23
CA LEU A 140 -19.12 2.16 20.25
C LEU A 140 -20.52 2.75 20.30
N LYS A 141 -20.94 3.17 21.50
CA LYS A 141 -21.96 4.21 21.69
C LYS A 141 -21.36 5.58 21.36
N TYR A 142 -22.21 6.55 21.01
CA TYR A 142 -21.77 7.88 20.60
C TYR A 142 -20.84 8.55 21.62
N GLU A 143 -21.19 8.53 22.90
CA GLU A 143 -20.39 9.16 23.96
C GLU A 143 -18.99 8.52 24.05
N ASN A 144 -18.93 7.19 23.99
CA ASN A 144 -17.67 6.46 23.95
C ASN A 144 -16.87 6.73 22.67
N ALA A 145 -17.55 6.97 21.54
CA ALA A 145 -16.91 7.40 20.30
C ALA A 145 -16.32 8.80 20.40
N GLN A 146 -16.98 9.73 21.09
CA GLN A 146 -16.43 11.06 21.37
C GLN A 146 -15.18 10.95 22.27
N THR A 147 -15.25 10.15 23.33
CA THR A 147 -14.09 9.90 24.20
C THR A 147 -12.93 9.29 23.42
N PHE A 148 -13.23 8.29 22.58
CA PHE A 148 -12.23 7.64 21.75
C PHE A 148 -11.54 8.63 20.80
N LEU A 149 -12.32 9.38 20.03
CA LEU A 149 -11.77 10.34 19.08
C LEU A 149 -11.09 11.51 19.77
N SER A 150 -11.56 11.97 20.94
CA SER A 150 -10.92 13.04 21.71
C SER A 150 -9.50 12.64 22.16
N ALA A 151 -9.34 11.43 22.68
CA ALA A 151 -8.03 10.90 23.05
C ALA A 151 -7.12 10.75 21.83
N LEU A 152 -7.63 10.20 20.73
CA LEU A 152 -6.89 10.10 19.46
C LEU A 152 -6.47 11.47 18.93
N CYS A 153 -7.38 12.45 18.93
CA CYS A 153 -7.11 13.82 18.51
C CYS A 153 -6.04 14.48 19.38
N THR A 154 -6.01 14.20 20.68
CA THR A 154 -4.97 14.69 21.59
C THR A 154 -3.60 14.17 21.17
N GLN A 155 -3.48 12.88 20.87
CA GLN A 155 -2.21 12.28 20.42
C GLN A 155 -1.79 12.79 19.03
N LEU A 156 -2.73 12.93 18.11
CA LEU A 156 -2.48 13.54 16.80
C LEU A 156 -1.96 14.98 16.94
N ARG A 157 -2.55 15.80 17.82
CA ARG A 157 -2.08 17.17 18.09
C ARG A 157 -0.70 17.23 18.72
N TYR A 158 -0.42 16.34 19.68
CA TYR A 158 0.89 16.26 20.31
C TYR A 158 1.99 15.93 19.30
N THR A 159 1.67 15.07 18.33
CA THR A 159 2.55 14.71 17.22
C THR A 159 2.89 15.92 16.34
N ILE A 160 1.92 16.80 16.05
CA ILE A 160 2.13 18.03 15.26
C ILE A 160 3.01 19.05 16.00
N ARG A 161 2.84 19.16 17.33
CA ARG A 161 3.54 20.16 18.17
C ARG A 161 4.96 19.74 18.53
N SER A 162 5.27 18.44 18.45
CA SER A 162 6.64 17.94 18.48
C SER A 162 7.31 18.26 17.13
N PRO A 163 8.62 18.58 17.08
CA PRO A 163 9.28 19.09 15.88
C PRO A 163 9.46 17.99 14.80
N ILE A 164 8.37 17.59 14.16
CA ILE A 164 8.31 16.58 13.08
C ILE A 164 8.11 17.27 11.71
N SER A 165 8.28 18.58 11.60
CA SER A 165 8.08 19.31 10.35
C SER A 165 9.33 19.47 9.48
N ASP A 166 10.52 19.03 9.92
CA ASP A 166 11.70 19.11 9.07
C ASP A 166 11.74 17.92 8.07
N PRO A 167 11.88 18.19 6.75
CA PRO A 167 12.00 17.15 5.72
C PRO A 167 13.02 16.06 6.04
N VAL A 168 14.08 16.37 6.79
CA VAL A 168 15.10 15.40 7.22
C VAL A 168 14.50 14.38 8.19
N THR A 169 13.69 14.80 9.17
CA THR A 169 13.01 13.87 10.10
C THR A 169 12.02 12.98 9.38
N THR A 170 11.25 13.53 8.44
CA THR A 170 10.32 12.75 7.60
C THR A 170 11.08 11.70 6.76
N LEU A 171 12.21 12.08 6.18
CA LEU A 171 13.07 11.17 5.41
C LEU A 171 13.68 10.08 6.30
N ALA A 172 14.17 10.46 7.48
CA ALA A 172 14.73 9.52 8.46
C ALA A 172 13.70 8.49 8.92
N LEU A 173 12.43 8.87 9.09
CA LEU A 173 11.34 7.94 9.42
C LEU A 173 11.08 6.94 8.29
N LYS A 174 11.08 7.38 7.02
CA LYS A 174 10.96 6.48 5.86
C LYS A 174 12.14 5.51 5.75
N MET A 175 13.35 6.00 5.99
CA MET A 175 14.56 5.17 6.03
C MET A 175 14.48 4.14 7.17
N MET A 176 14.06 4.55 8.37
CA MET A 176 13.86 3.64 9.50
C MET A 176 12.83 2.55 9.20
N GLN A 177 11.72 2.88 8.55
CA GLN A 177 10.72 1.89 8.13
C GLN A 177 11.29 0.88 7.13
N THR A 178 12.09 1.36 6.15
CA THR A 178 12.81 0.50 5.19
C THR A 178 13.76 -0.43 5.93
N VAL A 179 14.56 0.07 6.87
CA VAL A 179 15.47 -0.73 7.69
C VAL A 179 14.72 -1.78 8.50
N LYS A 180 13.63 -1.41 9.18
CA LYS A 180 12.80 -2.37 9.95
C LYS A 180 12.24 -3.46 9.05
N SER A 181 11.74 -3.10 7.87
CA SER A 181 11.22 -4.07 6.89
C SER A 181 12.31 -5.02 6.41
N THR A 182 13.49 -4.51 6.06
CA THR A 182 14.65 -5.33 5.68
C THR A 182 15.09 -6.26 6.82
N CYS A 183 15.16 -5.78 8.07
CA CYS A 183 15.50 -6.60 9.22
C CYS A 183 14.47 -7.71 9.48
N GLN A 184 13.18 -7.42 9.31
CA GLN A 184 12.10 -8.41 9.44
C GLN A 184 12.13 -9.48 8.33
N GLN A 185 12.61 -9.11 7.13
CA GLN A 185 12.77 -10.02 5.99
C GLN A 185 14.11 -10.77 6.01
N SER A 186 15.05 -10.35 6.87
CA SER A 186 16.36 -10.99 7.00
C SER A 186 16.22 -12.42 7.52
N GLY A 187 16.73 -13.39 6.77
CA GLY A 187 16.60 -14.83 7.09
C GLY A 187 15.29 -15.47 6.62
N ALA A 188 14.38 -14.70 6.02
CA ALA A 188 13.19 -15.26 5.39
C ALA A 188 13.51 -15.80 3.98
N SER A 189 13.06 -17.01 3.68
CA SER A 189 13.11 -17.58 2.34
C SER A 189 12.11 -16.84 1.44
N SER A 190 12.59 -16.21 0.36
CA SER A 190 11.71 -15.58 -0.63
C SER A 190 11.21 -16.63 -1.63
N THR A 191 9.91 -16.65 -1.89
CA THR A 191 9.33 -17.41 -2.99
C THR A 191 9.34 -16.52 -4.23
N VAL A 192 10.33 -16.69 -5.11
CA VAL A 192 10.34 -15.97 -6.38
C VAL A 192 9.32 -16.66 -7.29
N VAL A 193 8.24 -15.96 -7.65
CA VAL A 193 7.40 -16.39 -8.77
C VAL A 193 8.23 -16.19 -10.04
N ALA A 194 8.82 -17.27 -10.54
CA ALA A 194 9.61 -17.23 -11.76
C ALA A 194 8.72 -16.80 -12.93
N LYS A 195 9.00 -15.63 -13.53
CA LYS A 195 8.36 -15.25 -14.79
C LYS A 195 8.79 -16.25 -15.86
N ILE A 196 7.84 -16.74 -16.65
CA ILE A 196 8.16 -17.58 -17.81
C ILE A 196 8.92 -16.71 -18.81
N LYS A 197 10.16 -17.10 -19.11
CA LYS A 197 11.00 -16.45 -20.12
C LYS A 197 11.07 -17.39 -21.31
N GLU A 198 10.33 -17.06 -22.37
CA GLU A 198 10.35 -17.83 -23.61
C GLU A 198 11.52 -17.41 -24.48
N TRP A 199 12.15 -18.41 -25.12
CA TRP A 199 13.07 -18.22 -26.22
C TRP A 199 12.26 -18.06 -27.50
N ARG A 200 12.28 -16.87 -28.12
CA ARG A 200 11.46 -16.56 -29.31
C ARG A 200 12.29 -16.39 -30.58
N PHE A 201 13.50 -16.97 -30.62
CA PHE A 201 14.29 -17.04 -31.84
C PHE A 201 13.95 -18.30 -32.62
N GLN A 202 13.87 -18.17 -33.94
CA GLN A 202 13.58 -19.29 -34.86
C GLN A 202 14.65 -20.39 -34.81
N SER A 203 15.90 -20.03 -34.49
CA SER A 203 17.03 -20.95 -34.33
C SER A 203 18.18 -20.26 -33.60
N ASP A 204 19.18 -21.03 -33.18
CA ASP A 204 20.44 -20.49 -32.63
C ASP A 204 21.16 -19.59 -33.65
N GLN A 205 21.13 -19.95 -34.93
CA GLN A 205 21.72 -19.14 -36.00
C GLN A 205 21.01 -17.79 -36.15
N HIS A 206 19.68 -17.77 -36.02
CA HIS A 206 18.92 -16.52 -36.03
C HIS A 206 19.33 -15.62 -34.85
N PHE A 207 19.48 -16.19 -33.65
CA PHE A 207 19.97 -15.45 -32.49
C PHE A 207 21.38 -14.89 -32.68
N ILE A 208 22.32 -15.71 -33.19
CA ILE A 208 23.70 -15.27 -33.48
C ILE A 208 23.67 -14.09 -34.46
N ASN A 209 22.89 -14.18 -35.54
CA ASN A 209 22.78 -13.12 -36.54
C ASN A 209 22.25 -11.81 -35.92
N GLU A 210 21.19 -11.90 -35.10
CA GLU A 210 20.61 -10.75 -34.39
C GLU A 210 21.60 -10.09 -33.43
N VAL A 211 22.28 -10.89 -32.59
CA VAL A 211 23.28 -10.39 -31.63
C VAL A 211 24.51 -9.81 -32.33
N SER A 212 25.00 -10.46 -33.38
CA SER A 212 26.10 -9.94 -34.20
C SER A 212 25.72 -8.62 -34.86
N ALA A 213 24.51 -8.49 -35.41
CA ALA A 213 24.02 -7.24 -35.98
C ALA A 213 23.99 -6.10 -34.93
N LEU A 214 23.52 -6.39 -33.71
CA LEU A 214 23.54 -5.44 -32.60
C LEU A 214 24.97 -5.00 -32.21
N LEU A 215 25.90 -5.95 -32.14
CA LEU A 215 27.31 -5.67 -31.82
C LEU A 215 27.99 -4.80 -32.87
N HIS A 216 27.73 -5.08 -34.16
CA HIS A 216 28.24 -4.29 -35.26
C HIS A 216 27.64 -2.89 -35.30
N ALA A 217 26.31 -2.77 -35.16
CA ALA A 217 25.62 -1.49 -35.16
C ALA A 217 26.04 -0.57 -34.00
N ALA A 218 26.30 -1.15 -32.82
CA ALA A 218 26.74 -0.42 -31.64
C ALA A 218 28.24 -0.07 -31.65
N GLY A 219 29.01 -0.54 -32.66
CA GLY A 219 30.44 -0.25 -32.76
C GLY A 219 31.23 -0.69 -31.53
N ALA A 220 30.91 -1.86 -30.96
CA ALA A 220 31.53 -2.36 -29.74
C ALA A 220 31.34 -1.46 -28.49
N ARG A 221 30.26 -0.67 -28.42
CA ARG A 221 29.92 0.16 -27.26
C ARG A 221 28.65 -0.32 -26.55
N CYS A 222 28.58 -0.04 -25.26
CA CYS A 222 27.39 -0.26 -24.44
C CYS A 222 26.25 0.64 -24.91
N ALA A 223 25.08 0.06 -25.22
CA ALA A 223 23.91 0.79 -25.69
C ALA A 223 23.38 1.82 -24.67
N LEU A 224 23.50 1.54 -23.37
CA LEU A 224 23.01 2.43 -22.31
C LEU A 224 24.02 3.53 -21.99
N THR A 225 25.29 3.18 -21.76
CA THR A 225 26.26 4.11 -21.17
C THR A 225 27.23 4.70 -22.18
N GLY A 226 27.34 4.12 -23.38
CA GLY A 226 28.28 4.50 -24.43
C GLY A 226 29.73 4.05 -24.20
N VAL A 227 30.02 3.38 -23.08
CA VAL A 227 31.38 2.90 -22.76
C VAL A 227 31.84 1.83 -23.75
N GLN A 228 33.15 1.77 -23.99
CA GLN A 228 33.75 0.73 -24.82
C GLN A 228 33.59 -0.64 -24.14
N LEU A 229 33.14 -1.63 -24.89
CA LEU A 229 33.04 -3.01 -24.41
C LEU A 229 34.37 -3.74 -24.58
N ASP A 230 34.69 -4.58 -23.61
CA ASP A 230 35.89 -5.40 -23.60
C ASP A 230 35.59 -6.84 -24.02
N PHE A 231 36.02 -7.19 -25.23
CA PHE A 231 35.91 -8.54 -25.80
C PHE A 231 37.12 -9.42 -25.47
N THR A 232 38.18 -8.85 -24.91
CA THR A 232 39.42 -9.56 -24.58
C THR A 232 39.36 -10.28 -23.24
N GLY A 233 38.42 -9.87 -22.38
CA GLY A 233 38.26 -10.43 -21.03
C GLY A 233 39.20 -9.84 -19.98
N GLY A 234 39.86 -8.71 -20.28
CA GLY A 234 40.75 -8.02 -19.34
C GLY A 234 40.02 -7.34 -18.18
N ASN A 235 38.80 -6.85 -18.40
CA ASN A 235 37.93 -6.32 -17.34
C ASN A 235 36.50 -6.85 -17.48
N ALA A 236 36.15 -7.75 -16.57
CA ALA A 236 34.84 -8.41 -16.51
C ALA A 236 33.66 -7.43 -16.37
N GLU A 237 33.85 -6.23 -15.86
CA GLU A 237 32.77 -5.24 -15.73
C GLU A 237 32.41 -4.59 -17.07
N PHE A 238 33.37 -4.48 -17.98
CA PHE A 238 33.18 -3.93 -19.33
C PHE A 238 32.88 -5.00 -20.38
N SER A 239 32.85 -6.28 -20.01
CA SER A 239 32.48 -7.32 -20.97
C SER A 239 31.04 -7.15 -21.47
N PRO A 240 30.78 -7.50 -22.74
CA PRO A 240 29.43 -7.49 -23.28
C PRO A 240 28.46 -8.34 -22.46
N SER A 241 27.26 -7.84 -22.28
CA SER A 241 26.15 -8.49 -21.61
C SER A 241 24.88 -8.25 -22.42
N LEU A 242 24.02 -9.27 -22.49
CA LEU A 242 22.75 -9.17 -23.18
C LEU A 242 21.67 -8.66 -22.22
N ASP A 243 21.05 -7.54 -22.56
CA ASP A 243 19.97 -6.92 -21.78
C ASP A 243 18.69 -6.81 -22.61
N ARG A 244 17.55 -6.72 -21.90
CA ARG A 244 16.24 -6.45 -22.47
C ARG A 244 15.91 -4.97 -22.29
N LYS A 245 15.55 -4.29 -23.36
CA LYS A 245 15.08 -2.90 -23.32
C LYS A 245 13.82 -2.80 -22.45
N ASP A 246 12.88 -3.71 -22.65
CA ASP A 246 11.76 -3.95 -21.74
C ASP A 246 12.03 -5.18 -20.86
N SER A 247 12.29 -4.94 -19.58
CA SER A 247 12.53 -5.97 -18.56
C SER A 247 11.29 -6.84 -18.26
N SER A 248 10.10 -6.38 -18.67
CA SER A 248 8.83 -7.13 -18.58
C SER A 248 8.60 -8.07 -19.76
N GLY A 249 9.28 -7.82 -20.89
CA GLY A 249 9.20 -8.63 -22.11
C GLY A 249 10.12 -9.86 -22.15
N HIS A 250 10.11 -10.56 -23.28
CA HIS A 250 10.88 -11.79 -23.52
C HIS A 250 12.23 -11.51 -24.20
N TYR A 251 13.05 -12.55 -24.33
CA TYR A 251 14.22 -12.54 -25.21
C TYR A 251 13.74 -12.78 -26.64
N GLU A 252 13.55 -11.69 -27.37
CA GLU A 252 13.00 -11.70 -28.74
C GLU A 252 13.65 -10.61 -29.60
N PRO A 253 13.65 -10.78 -30.93
CA PRO A 253 14.13 -9.75 -31.85
C PRO A 253 13.48 -8.39 -31.56
N GLY A 254 14.27 -7.32 -31.60
CA GLY A 254 13.81 -5.95 -31.30
C GLY A 254 13.84 -5.56 -29.82
N ASN A 255 13.67 -6.50 -28.88
CA ASN A 255 13.72 -6.23 -27.43
C ASN A 255 15.12 -6.40 -26.81
N LEU A 256 16.12 -6.80 -27.59
CA LEU A 256 17.49 -6.99 -27.10
C LEU A 256 18.38 -5.76 -27.32
N GLN A 257 19.35 -5.59 -26.44
CA GLN A 257 20.47 -4.66 -26.58
C GLN A 257 21.75 -5.21 -25.93
N ILE A 258 22.90 -4.72 -26.39
CA ILE A 258 24.20 -5.08 -25.81
C ILE A 258 24.67 -3.96 -24.88
N VAL A 259 24.95 -4.34 -23.64
CA VAL A 259 25.38 -3.40 -22.59
C VAL A 259 26.62 -3.94 -21.88
N ALA A 260 27.31 -3.10 -21.11
CA ALA A 260 28.37 -3.55 -20.22
C ALA A 260 27.78 -4.33 -19.03
N ARG A 261 28.50 -5.33 -18.52
CA ARG A 261 28.05 -6.15 -17.38
C ARG A 261 27.70 -5.31 -16.14
N PHE A 262 28.49 -4.30 -15.81
CA PHE A 262 28.15 -3.42 -14.68
C PHE A 262 26.81 -2.70 -14.90
N ALA A 263 26.58 -2.22 -16.12
CA ALA A 263 25.38 -1.46 -16.47
C ALA A 263 24.13 -2.34 -16.40
N ASN A 264 24.22 -3.59 -16.89
CA ASN A 264 23.13 -4.56 -16.78
C ASN A 264 22.79 -4.84 -15.30
N ARG A 265 23.82 -5.05 -14.47
CA ARG A 265 23.65 -5.31 -13.03
C ARG A 265 23.04 -4.11 -12.29
N TRP A 266 23.46 -2.90 -12.61
CA TRP A 266 22.93 -1.68 -11.99
C TRP A 266 21.50 -1.38 -12.43
N LYS A 267 21.18 -1.61 -13.70
CA LYS A 267 19.83 -1.47 -14.24
C LYS A 267 18.86 -2.46 -13.61
N SER A 268 19.28 -3.72 -13.43
CA SER A 268 18.43 -4.79 -12.89
C SER A 268 17.11 -4.91 -13.67
N ASP A 269 15.97 -4.60 -13.05
CA ASP A 269 14.64 -4.61 -13.65
C ASP A 269 14.10 -3.21 -13.99
N MET A 270 14.87 -2.15 -13.70
CA MET A 270 14.52 -0.78 -14.08
C MET A 270 14.44 -0.61 -15.59
N SER A 271 13.63 0.35 -16.01
CA SER A 271 13.56 0.80 -17.41
C SER A 271 14.81 1.59 -17.81
N ASP A 272 15.15 1.57 -19.10
CA ASP A 272 16.28 2.35 -19.65
C ASP A 272 16.21 3.84 -19.27
N PRO A 273 15.06 4.54 -19.42
CA PRO A 273 14.99 5.97 -19.10
C PRO A 273 15.26 6.27 -17.62
N GLN A 274 14.76 5.41 -16.73
CA GLN A 274 14.98 5.55 -15.29
C GLN A 274 16.45 5.35 -14.94
N PHE A 275 17.08 4.31 -15.50
CA PHE A 275 18.50 4.04 -15.29
C PHE A 275 19.39 5.19 -15.78
N LEU A 276 19.13 5.71 -17.00
CA LEU A 276 19.88 6.81 -17.57
C LEU A 276 19.75 8.11 -16.75
N SER A 277 18.56 8.41 -16.24
CA SER A 277 18.34 9.57 -15.37
C SER A 277 19.17 9.48 -14.08
N LEU A 278 19.29 8.29 -13.48
CA LEU A 278 20.09 8.09 -12.27
C LEU A 278 21.59 8.18 -12.58
N LEU A 279 22.02 7.62 -13.71
CA LEU A 279 23.43 7.68 -14.13
C LEU A 279 23.89 9.13 -14.38
N GLU A 280 23.04 9.96 -14.98
CA GLU A 280 23.32 11.39 -15.16
C GLU A 280 23.43 12.14 -13.83
N ALA A 281 22.66 11.75 -12.81
CA ALA A 281 22.81 12.32 -11.47
C ALA A 281 24.18 11.98 -10.85
N VAL A 282 24.69 10.77 -11.09
CA VAL A 282 26.03 10.34 -10.61
C VAL A 282 27.15 11.11 -11.33
N ARG A 283 27.03 11.38 -12.63
CA ARG A 283 28.05 12.10 -13.42
C ARG A 283 28.23 13.57 -13.04
N ARG A 284 27.26 14.15 -12.31
CA ARG A 284 27.29 15.56 -11.87
C ARG A 284 27.98 15.77 -10.52
N VAL A 285 28.40 14.69 -9.87
CA VAL A 285 29.20 14.69 -8.64
C VAL A 285 30.67 14.75 -8.99
#